data_AF-A0A9D7QWV5-F1
#
_entry.id   AF-A0A9D7QWV5-F1
#
_cell.length_a   1.000
_cell.length_b   1.000
_cell.length_c   1.000
_cell.angle_alpha   90.00
_cell.angle_beta   90.00
_cell.angle_gamma   90.00
#
_symmetry.space_group_name_H-M   'P 1'
#
loop_
_entity.id
_entity.type
_entity.pdbx_description
1 polymer ?
#
loop_
_entity_poly.entity_id
_entity_poly.type
_entity_poly.pdbx_seq_one_letter_code
_entity_poly.pdbx_strand_id
1 'polypeptide(L)'
;MFTVTVGTYLESSKIPLSKWFHAVYVFSSHKKGISSCQLAKDIGVTQKTAWFILSRLREVMKEEDVNNFENEALTQIDETYYAGRHTNRHFGKLEFEKQTVIGFAGQTGVVSLVHVPNVTGLKKLIASKIPKGSTMVTDGNLAYSHLKYSHQHYVVDHSIKEYVNDAGFHTNTVEGVFSHLKRGITGIYHHVSPKHLQKYCNEFSFRLSTRKISERSRFDYALSKIAGRLSYNNLIAPSEFSRYPQVSSAAIRKHNAKKVKAAERGLNFLENNKRKDGQNPTSQD
;
A
#
# COMPACT_ATOMS: atom_id res chain seq x y z
N MET A 1 6.38 40.09 11.37
CA MET A 1 7.11 39.25 12.35
C MET A 1 7.31 37.87 11.72
N PHE A 2 8.53 37.55 11.31
CA PHE A 2 8.87 36.25 10.73
C PHE A 2 9.20 35.28 11.87
N THR A 3 8.38 34.25 12.08
CA THR A 3 8.70 33.16 13.01
C THR A 3 9.49 32.09 12.27
N VAL A 4 10.31 31.30 12.98
CA VAL A 4 11.05 30.15 12.41
C VAL A 4 10.15 29.06 11.79
N THR A 5 8.84 29.18 11.96
CA THR A 5 7.83 28.29 11.38
C THR A 5 7.31 28.76 10.03
N VAL A 6 7.57 30.00 9.61
CA VAL A 6 7.15 30.52 8.29
C VAL A 6 7.82 29.70 7.19
N GLY A 7 7.04 29.28 6.20
CA GLY A 7 7.53 28.45 5.09
C GLY A 7 7.72 26.98 5.45
N THR A 8 7.19 26.51 6.59
CA THR A 8 7.28 25.11 7.03
C THR A 8 5.92 24.46 7.21
N TYR A 9 5.89 23.14 7.37
CA TYR A 9 4.68 22.40 7.74
C TYR A 9 4.16 22.78 9.15
N LEU A 10 4.93 23.56 9.90
CA LEU A 10 4.57 24.09 11.22
C LEU A 10 3.93 25.49 11.14
N GLU A 11 3.91 26.10 9.94
CA GLU A 11 3.40 27.45 9.73
C GLU A 11 1.95 27.58 10.17
N SER A 12 1.61 28.74 10.75
CA SER A 12 0.25 29.08 11.22
C SER A 12 -0.28 28.14 12.31
N SER A 13 0.60 27.35 12.94
CA SER A 13 0.26 26.54 14.11
C SER A 13 0.44 27.34 15.40
N LYS A 14 -0.54 27.27 16.30
CA LYS A 14 -0.44 27.80 17.68
C LYS A 14 0.21 26.80 18.65
N ILE A 15 0.74 25.68 18.14
CA ILE A 15 1.35 24.63 18.95
C ILE A 15 2.82 25.01 19.25
N PRO A 16 3.28 24.96 20.52
CA PRO A 16 4.68 25.19 20.86
C PRO A 16 5.64 24.28 20.09
N LEU A 17 6.79 24.82 19.68
CA LEU A 17 7.80 24.08 18.93
C LEU A 17 8.28 22.82 19.67
N SER A 18 8.47 22.90 20.99
CA SER A 18 8.88 21.74 21.81
C SER A 18 7.94 20.53 21.61
N LYS A 19 6.63 20.76 21.49
CA LYS A 19 5.64 19.71 21.22
C LYS A 19 5.74 19.17 19.79
N TRP A 20 6.06 20.02 18.82
CA TRP A 20 6.34 19.58 17.45
C TRP A 20 7.58 18.71 17.38
N PHE A 21 8.69 19.12 17.99
CA PHE A 21 9.93 18.34 18.03
C PHE A 21 9.71 16.99 18.72
N HIS A 22 8.99 16.97 19.85
CA HIS A 22 8.61 15.71 20.50
C HIS A 22 7.78 14.82 19.57
N ALA A 23 6.77 15.38 18.90
CA ALA A 23 5.93 14.62 17.99
C ALA A 23 6.70 14.07 16.77
N VAL A 24 7.62 14.86 16.19
CA VAL A 24 8.49 14.42 15.09
C VAL A 24 9.40 13.29 15.57
N TYR A 25 9.99 13.42 16.76
CA TYR A 25 10.85 12.40 17.36
C TYR A 25 10.10 11.08 17.55
N VAL A 26 8.96 11.10 18.23
CA VAL A 26 8.18 9.89 18.49
C VAL A 26 7.65 9.30 17.19
N PHE A 27 7.17 10.13 16.26
CA PHE A 27 6.68 9.68 14.97
C PHE A 27 7.78 9.03 14.13
N SER A 28 8.99 9.58 14.07
CA SER A 28 10.08 9.04 13.25
C SER A 28 10.77 7.84 13.90
N SER A 29 10.90 7.82 15.23
CA SER A 29 11.67 6.80 15.96
C SER A 29 10.88 5.51 16.18
N HIS A 30 9.63 5.59 16.63
CA HIS A 30 8.85 4.42 17.03
C HIS A 30 8.52 3.49 15.85
N LYS A 31 9.13 2.31 15.77
CA LYS A 31 8.97 1.41 14.61
C LYS A 31 7.53 0.97 14.31
N LYS A 32 6.66 0.93 15.33
CA LYS A 32 5.26 0.52 15.18
C LYS A 32 4.33 1.69 14.81
N GLY A 33 4.68 2.91 15.19
CA GLY A 33 3.82 4.10 15.13
C GLY A 33 3.24 4.49 16.48
N ILE A 34 2.45 5.58 16.49
CA ILE A 34 1.80 6.10 17.68
C ILE A 34 0.35 6.54 17.37
N SER A 35 -0.58 6.21 18.26
CA SER A 35 -1.96 6.65 18.14
C SER A 35 -2.08 8.14 18.50
N SER A 36 -3.04 8.85 17.91
CA SER A 36 -3.30 10.25 18.28
C SER A 36 -3.70 10.40 19.75
N CYS A 37 -4.32 9.37 20.33
CA CYS A 37 -4.72 9.37 21.74
C CYS A 37 -3.50 9.29 22.66
N GLN A 38 -2.51 8.46 22.31
CA GLN A 38 -1.28 8.36 23.08
C GLN A 38 -0.44 9.63 22.94
N LEU A 39 -0.22 10.11 21.71
CA LEU A 39 0.54 11.33 21.49
C LEU A 39 -0.07 12.53 22.22
N ALA A 40 -1.40 12.62 22.26
CA ALA A 40 -2.10 13.68 22.98
C ALA A 40 -1.78 13.71 24.48
N LYS A 41 -1.67 12.53 25.11
CA LYS A 41 -1.24 12.40 26.51
C LYS A 41 0.23 12.81 26.65
N ASP A 42 1.08 12.29 25.78
CA ASP A 42 2.55 12.47 25.86
C ASP A 42 2.96 13.96 25.75
N ILE A 43 2.28 14.73 24.88
CA ILE A 43 2.61 16.15 24.67
C ILE A 43 1.60 17.11 25.32
N GLY A 44 0.65 16.61 26.11
CA GLY A 44 -0.36 17.39 26.82
C GLY A 44 -1.19 18.30 25.91
N VAL A 45 -1.85 17.73 24.90
CA VAL A 45 -2.78 18.43 24.00
C VAL A 45 -4.06 17.63 23.79
N THR A 46 -5.06 18.21 23.14
CA THR A 46 -6.26 17.45 22.78
C THR A 46 -5.94 16.37 21.73
N GLN A 47 -6.71 15.28 21.71
CA GLN A 47 -6.58 14.24 20.68
C GLN A 47 -6.70 14.82 19.26
N LYS A 48 -7.60 15.80 19.05
CA LYS A 48 -7.76 16.48 17.76
C LYS A 48 -6.48 17.20 17.33
N THR A 49 -5.81 17.87 18.26
CA THR A 49 -4.53 18.54 18.03
C THR A 49 -3.43 17.52 17.68
N ALA A 50 -3.33 16.42 18.43
CA ALA A 50 -2.37 15.36 18.14
C ALA A 50 -2.64 14.68 16.79
N TRP A 51 -3.90 14.45 16.44
CA TRP A 51 -4.30 13.92 15.14
C TRP A 51 -3.95 14.88 14.00
N PHE A 52 -4.12 16.19 14.20
CA PHE A 52 -3.70 17.22 13.25
C PHE A 52 -2.18 17.20 13.03
N ILE A 53 -1.39 17.13 14.10
CA ILE A 53 0.07 17.02 14.05
C ILE A 53 0.48 15.78 13.25
N LEU A 54 -0.02 14.60 13.64
CA LEU A 54 0.32 13.34 12.97
C LEU A 54 -0.12 13.33 11.50
N SER A 55 -1.26 13.94 11.18
CA SER A 55 -1.72 14.04 9.79
C SER A 55 -0.77 14.85 8.92
N ARG A 56 -0.16 15.92 9.46
CA ARG A 56 0.86 16.70 8.75
C ARG A 56 2.14 15.90 8.59
N LEU A 57 2.61 15.23 9.64
CA LEU A 57 3.82 14.41 9.58
C LEU A 57 3.69 13.28 8.55
N ARG A 58 2.52 12.64 8.44
CA ARG A 58 2.24 11.64 7.39
C ARG A 58 2.27 12.21 5.98
N GLU A 59 1.90 13.48 5.82
CA GLU A 59 1.97 14.17 4.53
C GLU A 59 3.41 14.52 4.17
N VAL A 60 4.20 14.99 5.15
CA VAL A 60 5.64 15.21 5.00
C VAL A 60 6.34 13.93 4.53
N MET A 61 6.00 12.78 5.13
CA MET A 61 6.63 11.50 4.77
C MET A 61 6.12 10.87 3.46
N LYS A 62 5.34 11.59 2.65
CA LYS A 62 4.97 11.13 1.29
C LYS A 62 6.18 11.08 0.35
N GLU A 63 7.28 11.76 0.71
CA GLU A 63 8.36 12.14 -0.19
C GLU A 63 8.98 10.99 -0.99
N GLU A 64 9.32 11.32 -2.24
CA GLU A 64 9.67 10.36 -3.28
C GLU A 64 11.06 9.76 -3.09
N ASP A 65 12.00 10.50 -2.48
CA ASP A 65 13.39 10.07 -2.27
C ASP A 65 13.50 8.72 -1.54
N VAL A 66 12.71 8.52 -0.49
CA VAL A 66 12.72 7.28 0.33
C VAL A 66 11.94 6.14 -0.32
N ASN A 67 11.09 6.47 -1.29
CA ASN A 67 10.20 5.54 -1.98
C ASN A 67 10.56 5.45 -3.49
N ASN A 68 11.83 5.71 -3.82
CA ASN A 68 12.37 5.71 -5.18
C ASN A 68 12.85 4.30 -5.56
N PHE A 69 12.36 3.78 -6.68
CA PHE A 69 12.68 2.45 -7.20
C PHE A 69 13.66 2.49 -8.38
N GLU A 70 14.21 3.66 -8.75
CA GLU A 70 15.14 3.79 -9.87
C GLU A 70 16.37 2.89 -9.78
N ASN A 71 16.84 2.61 -8.56
CA ASN A 71 18.02 1.78 -8.29
C ASN A 71 17.67 0.34 -7.87
N GLU A 72 16.40 -0.07 -8.00
CA GLU A 72 15.98 -1.42 -7.64
C GLU A 72 16.12 -2.37 -8.82
N ALA A 73 17.02 -3.35 -8.69
CA ALA A 73 17.18 -4.41 -9.70
C ALA A 73 15.93 -5.29 -9.82
N LEU A 74 15.16 -5.43 -8.74
CA LEU A 74 13.94 -6.21 -8.68
C LEU A 74 12.91 -5.55 -7.76
N THR A 75 11.68 -5.45 -8.24
CA THR A 75 10.55 -4.94 -7.45
C THR A 75 9.39 -5.93 -7.43
N GLN A 76 8.92 -6.29 -6.23
CA GLN A 76 7.69 -7.06 -6.04
C GLN A 76 6.50 -6.11 -6.00
N ILE A 77 5.42 -6.46 -6.70
CA ILE A 77 4.17 -5.72 -6.69
C ILE A 77 3.01 -6.67 -6.46
N ASP A 78 2.12 -6.26 -5.57
CA ASP A 78 0.89 -6.97 -5.28
C ASP A 78 -0.15 -5.95 -4.82
N GLU A 79 -1.40 -6.39 -4.65
CA GLU A 79 -2.45 -5.61 -4.05
C GLU A 79 -3.02 -6.25 -2.78
N THR A 80 -3.50 -5.40 -1.90
CA THR A 80 -4.34 -5.83 -0.80
C THR A 80 -5.62 -5.02 -0.73
N TYR A 81 -6.67 -5.66 -0.24
CA TYR A 81 -7.92 -4.99 0.06
C TYR A 81 -8.02 -4.62 1.53
N TYR A 82 -8.59 -3.45 1.79
CA TYR A 82 -8.99 -2.96 3.09
C TYR A 82 -10.49 -2.62 3.07
N ALA A 83 -11.25 -3.15 4.02
CA ALA A 83 -12.68 -2.89 4.17
C ALA A 83 -12.97 -2.51 5.63
N GLY A 84 -13.90 -1.57 5.83
CA GLY A 84 -14.39 -1.20 7.17
C GLY A 84 -15.13 -2.36 7.84
N ARG A 85 -15.38 -2.26 9.15
CA ARG A 85 -16.22 -3.21 9.91
C ARG A 85 -17.68 -2.77 9.83
N HIS A 86 -18.62 -3.71 9.65
CA HIS A 86 -20.06 -3.42 9.68
C HIS A 86 -20.53 -3.29 11.14
N THR A 87 -21.21 -2.21 11.45
CA THR A 87 -22.20 -2.17 12.54
C THR A 87 -23.56 -1.91 11.87
N ASN A 88 -24.53 -2.80 12.07
CA ASN A 88 -25.87 -2.87 11.44
C ASN A 88 -25.97 -3.58 10.07
N ARG A 89 -26.12 -4.92 10.14
CA ARG A 89 -26.58 -5.78 9.05
C ARG A 89 -28.11 -5.81 8.96
N HIS A 90 -28.74 -4.67 8.66
CA HIS A 90 -30.14 -4.72 8.25
C HIS A 90 -30.24 -4.89 6.73
N PHE A 91 -31.12 -5.82 6.34
CA PHE A 91 -31.42 -6.31 5.01
C PHE A 91 -31.16 -5.33 3.85
N GLY A 92 -30.28 -5.74 2.93
CA GLY A 92 -30.39 -5.35 1.52
C GLY A 92 -29.59 -4.14 1.03
N LYS A 93 -28.81 -3.41 1.85
CA LYS A 93 -27.96 -2.32 1.35
C LYS A 93 -26.58 -2.23 2.02
N LEU A 94 -25.60 -1.86 1.19
CA LEU A 94 -24.19 -1.52 1.45
C LEU A 94 -23.19 -2.69 1.35
N GLU A 95 -22.88 -3.08 0.11
CA GLU A 95 -21.59 -3.67 -0.22
C GLU A 95 -20.49 -2.68 0.16
N PHE A 96 -19.47 -3.11 0.92
CA PHE A 96 -18.29 -2.28 1.08
C PHE A 96 -17.66 -2.04 -0.30
N GLU A 97 -17.38 -0.78 -0.61
CA GLU A 97 -16.35 -0.45 -1.59
C GLU A 97 -15.00 -0.83 -0.97
N LYS A 98 -14.48 -2.00 -1.35
CA LYS A 98 -13.15 -2.46 -0.93
C LYS A 98 -12.14 -1.41 -1.38
N GLN A 99 -11.39 -0.86 -0.43
CA GLN A 99 -10.29 0.05 -0.73
C GLN A 99 -9.08 -0.79 -1.14
N THR A 100 -8.52 -0.51 -2.31
CA THR A 100 -7.38 -1.27 -2.84
C THR A 100 -6.09 -0.50 -2.55
N VAL A 101 -5.12 -1.18 -1.95
CA VAL A 101 -3.77 -0.65 -1.72
C VAL A 101 -2.79 -1.47 -2.51
N ILE A 102 -2.02 -0.80 -3.35
CA ILE A 102 -0.92 -1.40 -4.13
C ILE A 102 0.35 -1.28 -3.32
N GLY A 103 1.05 -2.40 -3.16
CA GLY A 103 2.34 -2.46 -2.48
C GLY A 103 3.46 -2.63 -3.50
N PHE A 104 4.57 -1.95 -3.24
CA PHE A 104 5.82 -2.08 -3.96
C PHE A 104 6.89 -2.40 -2.94
N ALA A 105 7.68 -3.45 -3.17
CA ALA A 105 8.79 -3.82 -2.32
C ALA A 105 10.04 -4.10 -3.17
N GLY A 106 11.05 -3.24 -3.01
CA GLY A 106 12.35 -3.39 -3.62
C GLY A 106 13.26 -4.32 -2.83
N GLN A 107 14.25 -4.89 -3.50
CA GLN A 107 15.24 -5.79 -2.91
C GLN A 107 16.17 -5.07 -1.92
N THR A 108 16.52 -3.80 -2.15
CA THR A 108 17.40 -3.06 -1.21
C THR A 108 16.69 -2.73 0.11
N GLY A 109 15.35 -2.72 0.07
CA GLY A 109 14.47 -2.50 1.20
C GLY A 109 13.54 -1.31 1.06
N VAL A 110 13.53 -0.63 -0.09
CA VAL A 110 12.57 0.42 -0.42
C VAL A 110 11.15 -0.16 -0.48
N VAL A 111 10.19 0.53 0.12
CA VAL A 111 8.78 0.14 0.18
C VAL A 111 7.89 1.32 -0.17
N SER A 112 6.86 1.10 -0.96
CA SER A 112 5.82 2.10 -1.23
C SER A 112 4.44 1.46 -1.18
N LEU A 113 3.52 2.10 -0.48
CA LEU A 113 2.11 1.73 -0.39
C LEU A 113 1.26 2.86 -0.96
N VAL A 114 0.40 2.52 -1.91
CA VAL A 114 -0.44 3.50 -2.61
C VAL A 114 -1.88 3.04 -2.61
N HIS A 115 -2.75 3.87 -2.04
CA HIS A 115 -4.18 3.69 -2.12
C HIS A 115 -4.67 4.05 -3.53
N VAL A 116 -5.15 3.04 -4.26
CA VAL A 116 -5.61 3.14 -5.64
C VAL A 116 -7.04 2.62 -5.71
N PRO A 117 -8.06 3.50 -5.72
CA PRO A 117 -9.44 3.07 -5.78
C PRO A 117 -9.86 2.45 -7.15
N ASN A 118 -9.09 2.66 -8.22
CA ASN A 118 -9.44 2.23 -9.58
C ASN A 118 -8.23 1.66 -10.35
N VAL A 119 -8.44 0.56 -11.09
CA VAL A 119 -7.51 -0.10 -12.03
C VAL A 119 -6.81 0.84 -13.01
N THR A 120 -7.46 1.91 -13.50
CA THR A 120 -6.81 2.88 -14.40
C THR A 120 -5.63 3.59 -13.73
N GLY A 121 -5.71 3.81 -12.41
CA GLY A 121 -4.64 4.40 -11.62
C GLY A 121 -3.40 3.49 -11.53
N LEU A 122 -3.59 2.17 -11.56
CA LEU A 122 -2.51 1.19 -11.41
C LEU A 122 -1.45 1.31 -12.51
N LYS A 123 -1.87 1.38 -13.78
CA LYS A 123 -0.95 1.47 -14.92
C LYS A 123 -0.09 2.73 -14.86
N LYS A 124 -0.73 3.88 -14.60
CA LYS A 124 -0.03 5.16 -14.46
C LYS A 124 0.91 5.16 -13.27
N LEU A 125 0.48 4.57 -12.16
CA LEU A 125 1.26 4.48 -10.93
C LEU A 125 2.53 3.65 -11.12
N ILE A 126 2.43 2.49 -11.78
CA ILE A 126 3.61 1.65 -12.05
C ILE A 126 4.58 2.42 -12.94
N ALA A 127 4.07 3.01 -14.03
CA ALA A 127 4.89 3.77 -14.96
C ALA A 127 5.56 5.01 -14.35
N SER A 128 4.97 5.60 -13.30
CA SER A 128 5.56 6.75 -12.58
C SER A 128 6.57 6.36 -11.51
N LYS A 129 6.66 5.08 -11.14
CA LYS A 129 7.52 4.61 -10.03
C LYS A 129 8.67 3.74 -10.48
N ILE A 130 8.45 2.92 -11.50
CA ILE A 130 9.41 1.89 -11.92
C ILE A 130 9.90 2.24 -13.32
N PRO A 131 11.22 2.39 -13.52
CA PRO A 131 11.78 2.60 -14.84
C PRO A 131 11.44 1.44 -15.79
N LYS A 132 11.19 1.77 -17.05
CA LYS A 132 11.02 0.75 -18.09
C LYS A 132 12.25 -0.16 -18.16
N GLY A 133 12.03 -1.44 -18.41
CA GLY A 133 13.08 -2.46 -18.45
C GLY A 133 13.47 -3.05 -17.09
N SER A 134 12.99 -2.49 -15.97
CA SER A 134 13.21 -3.06 -14.64
C SER A 134 12.59 -4.45 -14.49
N THR A 135 13.12 -5.26 -13.58
CA THR A 135 12.55 -6.57 -13.25
C THR A 135 11.43 -6.43 -12.23
N MET A 136 10.28 -7.03 -12.55
CA MET A 136 9.08 -6.97 -11.75
C MET A 136 8.54 -8.37 -11.46
N VAL A 137 8.14 -8.60 -10.23
CA VAL A 137 7.50 -9.85 -9.80
C VAL A 137 6.10 -9.53 -9.30
N THR A 138 5.08 -10.19 -9.86
CA THR A 138 3.69 -10.06 -9.41
C THR A 138 3.06 -11.41 -9.17
N ASP A 139 1.88 -11.41 -8.56
CA ASP A 139 1.00 -12.58 -8.56
C ASP A 139 0.40 -12.83 -9.97
N GLY A 140 -0.41 -13.88 -10.08
CA GLY A 140 -1.15 -14.25 -11.29
C GLY A 140 -2.28 -13.29 -11.71
N ASN A 141 -2.38 -12.07 -11.16
CA ASN A 141 -3.47 -11.19 -11.51
C ASN A 141 -3.32 -10.59 -12.92
N LEU A 142 -4.34 -10.82 -13.77
CA LEU A 142 -4.48 -10.25 -15.12
C LEU A 142 -4.31 -8.73 -15.19
N ALA A 143 -4.53 -7.99 -14.10
CA ALA A 143 -4.24 -6.55 -14.03
C ALA A 143 -2.78 -6.23 -14.43
N TYR A 144 -1.84 -7.13 -14.15
CA TYR A 144 -0.41 -7.00 -14.43
C TYR A 144 0.04 -7.59 -15.77
N SER A 145 -0.85 -8.23 -16.53
CA SER A 145 -0.52 -8.90 -17.81
C SER A 145 0.11 -7.99 -18.88
N HIS A 146 -0.05 -6.67 -18.74
CA HIS A 146 0.51 -5.66 -19.65
C HIS A 146 1.98 -5.33 -19.35
N LEU A 147 2.53 -5.73 -18.19
CA LEU A 147 3.89 -5.39 -17.79
C LEU A 147 4.95 -6.06 -18.66
N LYS A 148 4.67 -7.26 -19.18
CA LYS A 148 5.55 -7.99 -20.11
C LYS A 148 5.95 -7.21 -21.37
N TYR A 149 5.20 -6.16 -21.72
CA TYR A 149 5.50 -5.34 -22.90
C TYR A 149 6.50 -4.20 -22.61
N SER A 150 6.75 -3.88 -21.34
CA SER A 150 7.59 -2.76 -20.93
C SER A 150 8.64 -3.09 -19.87
N HIS A 151 8.57 -4.28 -19.27
CA HIS A 151 9.40 -4.72 -18.14
C HIS A 151 9.74 -6.21 -18.26
N GLN A 152 10.79 -6.62 -17.57
CA GLN A 152 11.09 -8.04 -17.36
C GLN A 152 10.13 -8.56 -16.29
N HIS A 153 9.01 -9.14 -16.71
CA HIS A 153 7.90 -9.48 -15.83
C HIS A 153 7.86 -10.98 -15.52
N TYR A 154 7.98 -11.32 -14.24
CA TYR A 154 7.81 -12.66 -13.70
C TYR A 154 6.52 -12.74 -12.88
N VAL A 155 5.85 -13.88 -12.99
CA VAL A 155 4.60 -14.18 -12.30
C VAL A 155 4.83 -15.33 -11.33
N VAL A 156 4.23 -15.23 -10.14
CA VAL A 156 4.19 -16.30 -9.14
C VAL A 156 2.73 -16.70 -8.95
N ASP A 157 2.39 -17.97 -9.21
CA ASP A 157 1.01 -18.42 -9.13
C ASP A 157 0.70 -19.08 -7.77
N HIS A 158 0.22 -18.26 -6.83
CA HIS A 158 -0.21 -18.73 -5.52
C HIS A 158 -1.39 -19.72 -5.55
N SER A 159 -2.13 -19.80 -6.67
CA SER A 159 -3.28 -20.71 -6.78
C SER A 159 -2.88 -22.19 -6.83
N ILE A 160 -1.62 -22.47 -7.19
CA ILE A 160 -1.03 -23.82 -7.22
C ILE A 160 -0.10 -24.10 -6.02
N LYS A 161 -0.13 -23.25 -4.97
CA LYS A 161 0.77 -23.30 -3.80
C LYS A 161 2.26 -23.13 -4.15
N GLU A 162 2.55 -22.45 -5.25
CA GLU A 162 3.92 -22.07 -5.61
C GLU A 162 4.34 -20.85 -4.76
N TYR A 163 5.13 -21.08 -3.71
CA TYR A 163 5.65 -20.00 -2.83
C TYR A 163 6.88 -19.29 -3.42
N VAL A 164 7.57 -19.97 -4.33
CA VAL A 164 8.73 -19.51 -5.10
C VAL A 164 8.60 -20.17 -6.47
N ASN A 165 8.70 -19.39 -7.55
CA ASN A 165 8.64 -19.97 -8.88
C ASN A 165 9.94 -20.67 -9.29
N ASP A 166 9.93 -21.42 -10.38
CA ASP A 166 11.09 -22.19 -10.88
C ASP A 166 12.34 -21.32 -11.10
N ALA A 167 12.19 -20.01 -11.31
CA ALA A 167 13.28 -19.05 -11.46
C ALA A 167 13.73 -18.39 -10.13
N GLY A 168 13.18 -18.81 -8.99
CA GLY A 168 13.54 -18.32 -7.66
C GLY A 168 12.81 -17.05 -7.21
N PHE A 169 11.78 -16.58 -7.93
CA PHE A 169 11.05 -15.35 -7.61
C PHE A 169 9.85 -15.60 -6.67
N HIS A 170 9.54 -14.63 -5.81
CA HIS A 170 8.44 -14.69 -4.84
C HIS A 170 7.84 -13.29 -4.57
N THR A 171 6.65 -13.23 -3.94
CA THR A 171 5.98 -11.98 -3.49
C THR A 171 5.94 -11.82 -1.96
N ASN A 172 6.61 -12.71 -1.22
CA ASN A 172 6.60 -12.72 0.25
C ASN A 172 7.00 -11.37 0.91
N THR A 173 7.86 -10.58 0.27
CA THR A 173 8.30 -9.30 0.85
C THR A 173 7.15 -8.30 0.85
N VAL A 174 6.45 -8.15 -0.27
CA VAL A 174 5.29 -7.24 -0.37
C VAL A 174 4.11 -7.73 0.48
N GLU A 175 3.90 -9.03 0.59
CA GLU A 175 2.93 -9.61 1.53
C GLU A 175 3.26 -9.27 3.00
N GLY A 176 4.54 -9.33 3.36
CA GLY A 176 5.07 -8.89 4.65
C GLY A 176 4.76 -7.41 4.93
N VAL A 177 4.92 -6.55 3.92
CA VAL A 177 4.56 -5.13 4.00
C VAL A 177 3.07 -4.96 4.30
N PHE A 178 2.17 -5.66 3.59
CA PHE A 178 0.73 -5.61 3.87
C PHE A 178 0.38 -6.13 5.25
N SER A 179 1.07 -7.17 5.68
CA SER A 179 1.02 -7.72 7.02
C SER A 179 1.31 -6.66 8.09
N HIS A 180 2.30 -5.78 7.87
CA HIS A 180 2.59 -4.68 8.78
C HIS A 180 1.51 -3.59 8.76
N LEU A 181 1.07 -3.17 7.58
CA LEU A 181 0.01 -2.17 7.41
C LEU A 181 -1.27 -2.60 8.14
N LYS A 182 -1.77 -3.82 7.86
CA LYS A 182 -3.01 -4.34 8.45
C LYS A 182 -2.94 -4.45 9.96
N ARG A 183 -1.85 -5.02 10.50
CA ARG A 183 -1.66 -5.13 11.96
C ARG A 183 -1.55 -3.77 12.63
N GLY A 184 -0.89 -2.82 11.99
CA GLY A 184 -0.80 -1.45 12.49
C GLY A 184 -2.16 -0.74 12.51
N ILE A 185 -2.96 -0.89 11.45
CA ILE A 185 -4.33 -0.38 11.42
C ILE A 185 -5.17 -1.03 12.53
N THR A 186 -5.17 -2.36 12.65
CA THR A 186 -6.00 -3.04 13.66
C THR A 186 -5.54 -2.76 15.10
N GLY A 187 -4.23 -2.70 15.34
CA GLY A 187 -3.65 -2.63 16.69
C GLY A 187 -3.42 -1.21 17.23
N ILE A 188 -3.06 -0.25 16.38
CA ILE A 188 -2.61 1.09 16.83
C ILE A 188 -3.66 2.14 16.51
N TYR A 189 -4.22 2.10 15.30
CA TYR A 189 -5.15 3.15 14.85
C TYR A 189 -6.61 2.74 15.00
N HIS A 190 -6.89 1.45 15.06
CA HIS A 190 -8.19 0.76 15.08
C HIS A 190 -9.14 1.04 13.90
N HIS A 191 -9.14 2.26 13.38
CA HIS A 191 -9.95 2.68 12.26
C HIS A 191 -9.23 3.73 11.42
N VAL A 192 -9.19 3.49 10.11
CA VAL A 192 -8.74 4.47 9.12
C VAL A 192 -9.82 4.61 8.06
N SER A 193 -10.29 5.84 7.85
CA SER A 193 -11.27 6.12 6.79
C SER A 193 -10.61 6.11 5.42
N PRO A 194 -11.33 5.75 4.35
CA PRO A 194 -10.83 5.79 2.97
C PRO A 194 -10.14 7.11 2.60
N LYS A 195 -10.73 8.23 3.01
CA LYS A 195 -10.22 9.60 2.78
C LYS A 195 -8.79 9.80 3.31
N HIS A 196 -8.41 9.10 4.37
CA HIS A 196 -7.10 9.26 5.02
C HIS A 196 -6.15 8.09 4.80
N LEU A 197 -6.60 7.02 4.13
CA LEU A 197 -5.84 5.78 4.00
C LEU A 197 -4.46 5.98 3.37
N GLN A 198 -4.34 6.85 2.36
CA GLN A 198 -3.05 7.15 1.74
C GLN A 198 -2.01 7.69 2.74
N LYS A 199 -2.42 8.52 3.71
CA LYS A 199 -1.49 9.07 4.70
C LYS A 199 -0.91 7.99 5.61
N TYR A 200 -1.72 7.00 5.96
CA TYR A 200 -1.24 5.86 6.72
C TYR A 200 -0.35 4.97 5.85
N CYS A 201 -0.68 4.80 4.56
CA CYS A 201 0.20 4.14 3.62
C CYS A 201 1.58 4.82 3.53
N ASN A 202 1.63 6.16 3.49
CA ASN A 202 2.89 6.93 3.52
C ASN A 202 3.67 6.66 4.81
N GLU A 203 3.00 6.66 5.97
CA GLU A 203 3.65 6.35 7.26
C GLU A 203 4.32 4.96 7.25
N PHE A 204 3.60 3.93 6.80
CA PHE A 204 4.15 2.58 6.75
C PHE A 204 5.27 2.44 5.71
N SER A 205 5.13 3.08 4.56
CA SER A 205 6.16 3.12 3.51
C SER A 205 7.45 3.70 4.09
N PHE A 206 7.36 4.90 4.68
CA PHE A 206 8.50 5.56 5.33
C PHE A 206 9.14 4.69 6.42
N ARG A 207 8.35 4.14 7.33
CA ARG A 207 8.87 3.29 8.42
C ARG A 207 9.60 2.06 7.92
N LEU A 208 9.05 1.41 6.90
CA LEU A 208 9.62 0.18 6.35
C LEU A 208 10.86 0.49 5.51
N SER A 209 10.83 1.50 4.65
CA SER A 209 11.99 1.94 3.85
C SER A 209 13.15 2.38 4.72
N THR A 210 12.89 3.04 5.85
CA THR A 210 13.93 3.54 6.77
C THR A 210 14.29 2.58 7.90
N ARG A 211 13.79 1.33 7.90
CA ARG A 211 13.94 0.39 9.03
C ARG A 211 15.39 0.04 9.40
N LYS A 212 16.33 0.21 8.47
CA LYS A 212 17.76 -0.12 8.62
C LYS A 212 18.62 1.06 9.10
N ILE A 213 18.09 2.29 9.08
CA ILE A 213 18.83 3.48 9.51
C ILE A 213 18.55 3.82 10.98
N SER A 214 19.47 4.57 11.59
CA SER A 214 19.38 4.93 13.00
C SER A 214 18.17 5.81 13.31
N GLU A 215 17.72 5.83 14.56
CA GLU A 215 16.64 6.72 15.03
C GLU A 215 16.99 8.18 14.81
N ARG A 216 18.23 8.57 15.12
CA ARG A 216 18.75 9.91 14.85
C ARG A 216 18.65 10.26 13.37
N SER A 217 19.11 9.39 12.47
CA SER A 217 19.04 9.62 11.03
C SER A 217 17.60 9.75 10.52
N ARG A 218 16.67 8.96 11.06
CA ARG A 218 15.23 9.07 10.70
C ARG A 218 14.63 10.38 11.18
N PHE A 219 15.00 10.82 12.37
CA PHE A 219 14.56 12.09 12.93
C PHE A 219 15.11 13.28 12.12
N ASP A 220 16.42 13.27 11.82
CA ASP A 220 17.08 14.31 11.03
C ASP A 220 16.47 14.37 9.61
N TYR A 221 16.23 13.20 8.99
CA TYR A 221 15.50 13.12 7.73
C TYR A 221 14.10 13.73 7.86
N ALA A 222 13.32 13.31 8.85
CA ALA A 222 11.97 13.81 9.06
C ALA A 222 11.93 15.34 9.25
N LEU A 223 12.90 15.91 9.98
CA LEU A 223 13.04 17.36 10.15
C LEU A 223 13.40 18.07 8.84
N SER A 224 14.32 17.51 8.06
CA SER A 224 14.74 18.08 6.77
C SER A 224 13.57 18.25 5.79
N LYS A 225 12.56 17.38 5.90
CA LYS A 225 11.37 17.38 5.05
C LYS A 225 10.23 18.30 5.53
N ILE A 226 10.39 18.98 6.67
CA ILE A 226 9.37 19.91 7.21
C ILE A 226 9.36 21.26 6.47
N ALA A 227 10.30 21.50 5.56
CA ALA A 227 10.28 22.67 4.67
C ALA A 227 9.06 22.62 3.71
N GLY A 228 8.44 23.76 3.46
CA GLY A 228 7.25 23.91 2.61
C GLY A 228 5.97 24.18 3.39
N ARG A 229 5.12 25.07 2.87
CA ARG A 229 3.85 25.43 3.52
C ARG A 229 2.75 24.44 3.13
N LEU A 230 2.24 23.69 4.11
CA LEU A 230 1.05 22.85 3.92
C LEU A 230 -0.23 23.55 4.39
N SER A 231 -1.10 23.88 3.43
CA SER A 231 -2.45 24.40 3.71
C SER A 231 -3.37 23.30 4.25
N TYR A 232 -4.40 23.68 5.01
CA TYR A 232 -5.38 22.71 5.50
C TYR A 232 -6.15 22.04 4.36
N ASN A 233 -6.46 22.78 3.29
CA ASN A 233 -7.13 22.25 2.10
C ASN A 233 -6.30 21.15 1.43
N ASN A 234 -4.99 21.36 1.29
CA ASN A 234 -4.09 20.34 0.75
C ASN A 234 -3.99 19.14 1.70
N LEU A 235 -3.93 19.39 3.02
CA LEU A 235 -3.90 18.31 4.01
C LEU A 235 -5.13 17.41 3.95
N ILE A 236 -6.32 17.93 3.66
CA ILE A 236 -7.55 17.11 3.60
C ILE A 236 -7.93 16.67 2.19
N ALA A 237 -7.17 17.08 1.18
CA ALA A 237 -7.43 16.74 -0.21
C ALA A 237 -7.35 15.23 -0.42
N PRO A 238 -8.20 14.66 -1.31
CA PRO A 238 -8.02 13.28 -1.75
C PRO A 238 -6.67 13.10 -2.44
N SER A 239 -6.08 11.90 -2.33
CA SER A 239 -4.87 11.58 -3.08
C SER A 239 -5.11 11.76 -4.58
N GLU A 240 -4.06 12.07 -5.35
CA GLU A 240 -4.15 12.23 -6.81
C GLU A 240 -4.82 11.02 -7.48
N PHE A 241 -4.47 9.82 -7.03
CA PHE A 241 -5.06 8.56 -7.51
C PHE A 241 -6.51 8.33 -7.04
N SER A 242 -6.99 9.08 -6.05
CA SER A 242 -8.39 9.07 -5.59
C SER A 242 -9.32 9.95 -6.43
N ARG A 243 -8.82 10.74 -7.38
CA ARG A 243 -9.62 11.67 -8.19
C ARG A 243 -10.29 11.03 -9.41
N TYR A 244 -9.95 9.78 -9.73
CA TYR A 244 -10.56 9.07 -10.85
C TYR A 244 -11.90 8.45 -10.45
N PRO A 245 -12.93 8.52 -11.32
CA PRO A 245 -14.24 7.94 -11.02
C PRO A 245 -14.12 6.44 -10.71
N GLN A 246 -14.86 6.00 -9.70
CA GLN A 246 -14.83 4.64 -9.16
C GLN A 246 -15.33 3.63 -10.21
N VAL A 247 -14.70 2.45 -10.30
CA VAL A 247 -15.28 1.34 -11.06
C VAL A 247 -16.34 0.68 -10.20
N SER A 248 -17.59 0.60 -10.68
CA SER A 248 -18.67 0.03 -9.89
C SER A 248 -18.40 -1.44 -9.53
N SER A 249 -18.79 -1.84 -8.31
CA SER A 249 -18.66 -3.20 -7.77
C SER A 249 -19.22 -4.29 -8.70
N ALA A 250 -20.17 -3.93 -9.57
CA ALA A 250 -20.75 -4.81 -10.60
C ALA A 250 -19.76 -5.22 -11.69
N ALA A 251 -18.86 -4.33 -12.12
CA ALA A 251 -17.86 -4.63 -13.13
C ALA A 251 -16.78 -5.58 -12.60
N ILE A 252 -16.38 -5.41 -11.34
CA ILE A 252 -15.42 -6.29 -10.65
C ILE A 252 -16.02 -7.70 -10.46
N ARG A 253 -17.30 -7.81 -10.07
CA ARG A 253 -18.01 -9.10 -10.00
C ARG A 253 -18.04 -9.82 -11.33
N LYS A 254 -18.33 -9.12 -12.43
CA LYS A 254 -18.41 -9.74 -13.77
C LYS A 254 -17.04 -10.26 -14.23
N HIS A 255 -15.96 -9.56 -13.84
CA HIS A 255 -14.59 -10.00 -14.11
C HIS A 255 -14.19 -11.22 -13.26
N ASN A 256 -14.46 -11.21 -11.96
CA ASN A 256 -14.11 -12.32 -11.06
C ASN A 256 -14.98 -13.58 -11.30
N ALA A 257 -16.26 -13.42 -11.62
CA ALA A 257 -17.13 -14.54 -12.02
C ALA A 257 -16.69 -15.18 -13.33
N LYS A 258 -16.10 -14.40 -14.26
CA LYS A 258 -15.46 -14.95 -15.46
C LYS A 258 -14.17 -15.72 -15.12
N LYS A 259 -13.36 -15.26 -14.16
CA LYS A 259 -12.16 -15.99 -13.69
C LYS A 259 -12.52 -17.34 -13.06
N VAL A 260 -13.52 -17.38 -12.17
CA VAL A 260 -13.97 -18.64 -11.54
C VAL A 260 -14.48 -19.63 -12.59
N LYS A 261 -15.33 -19.18 -13.52
CA LYS A 261 -15.82 -20.04 -14.61
C LYS A 261 -14.73 -20.50 -15.58
N ALA A 262 -13.69 -19.71 -15.79
CA ALA A 262 -12.54 -20.10 -16.62
C ALA A 262 -11.68 -21.16 -15.93
N ALA A 263 -11.45 -21.01 -14.61
CA ALA A 263 -10.73 -21.99 -13.80
C ALA A 263 -11.48 -23.33 -13.70
N GLU A 264 -12.80 -23.29 -13.47
CA GLU A 264 -13.66 -24.49 -13.45
C GLU A 264 -13.65 -25.22 -14.80
N ARG A 265 -13.66 -24.48 -15.93
CA ARG A 265 -13.55 -25.09 -17.26
C ARG A 265 -12.17 -25.70 -17.52
N GLY A 266 -11.10 -25.09 -17.04
CA GLY A 266 -9.73 -25.62 -17.15
C GLY A 266 -9.56 -26.91 -16.36
N LEU A 267 -10.05 -26.95 -15.12
CA LEU A 267 -10.05 -28.16 -14.27
C LEU A 267 -10.84 -29.31 -14.91
N ASN A 268 -12.06 -29.04 -15.41
CA ASN A 268 -12.88 -30.04 -16.08
C ASN A 268 -12.24 -30.56 -17.38
N PHE A 269 -11.47 -29.73 -18.09
CA PHE A 269 -10.74 -30.15 -19.30
C PHE A 269 -9.58 -31.09 -18.96
N LEU A 270 -8.82 -30.79 -17.89
CA LEU A 270 -7.72 -31.63 -17.43
C LEU A 270 -8.19 -32.98 -16.87
N GLU A 271 -9.30 -33.00 -16.12
CA GLU A 271 -9.90 -34.25 -15.63
C GLU A 271 -10.42 -35.14 -16.77
N ASN A 272 -10.99 -34.54 -17.83
CA ASN A 272 -11.49 -35.29 -18.97
C ASN A 272 -10.38 -35.86 -19.86
N ASN A 273 -9.23 -35.20 -19.97
CA ASN A 273 -8.07 -35.75 -20.70
C ASN A 273 -7.40 -36.89 -19.92
N LYS A 274 -7.25 -36.78 -18.59
CA LYS A 274 -6.73 -37.89 -17.75
C LYS A 274 -7.57 -39.17 -17.86
N ARG A 275 -8.88 -39.05 -18.08
CA ARG A 275 -9.77 -40.21 -18.29
C ARG A 275 -9.62 -40.87 -19.66
N LYS A 276 -9.15 -40.12 -20.67
CA LYS A 276 -8.90 -40.64 -22.02
C LYS A 276 -7.54 -41.33 -22.14
N ASP A 277 -6.52 -40.84 -21.44
CA ASP A 277 -5.18 -41.44 -21.46
C ASP A 277 -5.07 -42.74 -20.64
N GLY A 278 -6.05 -43.02 -19.76
CA GLY A 278 -6.15 -44.26 -19.00
C GLY A 278 -6.85 -45.42 -19.73
N GLN A 279 -7.25 -45.23 -20.99
CA GLN A 279 -7.85 -46.26 -21.84
C GLN A 279 -7.03 -46.41 -23.12
N ASN A 280 -6.03 -47.30 -23.10
CA ASN A 280 -5.55 -47.93 -24.33
C ASN A 280 -5.34 -49.45 -24.09
N PRO A 281 -5.52 -50.27 -25.14
CA PRO A 281 -6.10 -51.60 -25.03
C PRO A 281 -5.05 -52.66 -24.69
N THR A 282 -5.41 -53.59 -23.82
CA THR A 282 -4.67 -54.84 -23.64
C THR A 282 -4.70 -55.62 -24.95
N SER A 283 -3.50 -55.95 -25.40
CA SER A 283 -3.16 -56.68 -26.62
C SER A 283 -3.83 -58.06 -26.69
N GLN A 284 -4.21 -58.41 -27.92
CA GLN A 284 -4.57 -59.76 -28.35
C GLN A 284 -3.39 -60.73 -28.11
N ASP A 285 -3.70 -61.91 -27.58
CA ASP A 285 -3.12 -63.22 -27.92
C ASP A 285 -4.17 -64.30 -27.60
#